data_AF-A0A3L6GAQ6-F1
#
_entry.id   AF-A0A3L6GAQ6-F1
#
_cell.length_a   1.000
_cell.length_b   1.000
_cell.length_c   1.000
_cell.angle_alpha   90.00
_cell.angle_beta   90.00
_cell.angle_gamma   90.00
#
_symmetry.space_group_name_H-M   'P 1'
#
loop_
_entity.id
_entity.type
_entity.pdbx_description
1 polymer ?
#
loop_
_entity_poly.entity_id
_entity_poly.type
_entity_poly.pdbx_seq_one_letter_code
_entity_poly.pdbx_strand_id
1 'polypeptide(L)'
;MATGFNPPHNVEHMFGGWLLGLNKILKSVFLLGAAVLCWALWTGRNDLVFEKKLYCSPLQVILSASQCLSRWAILQRKEVRPLVVTGSQTLVRVATTFFSRRHGWRSRLRIGYH
;
A
#
# COMPACT_ATOMS: atom_id res chain seq x y z
N MET A 1 -23.71 -14.22 -15.64
CA MET A 1 -23.00 -15.47 -15.33
C MET A 1 -21.66 -15.09 -14.69
N ALA A 2 -21.49 -15.28 -13.40
CA ALA A 2 -20.30 -14.86 -12.67
C ALA A 2 -19.24 -15.98 -12.75
N THR A 3 -18.26 -15.78 -13.65
CA THR A 3 -16.93 -16.41 -13.78
C THR A 3 -16.74 -17.94 -13.77
N GLY A 4 -17.71 -18.79 -13.42
CA GLY A 4 -17.59 -20.26 -13.52
C GLY A 4 -16.55 -20.90 -12.59
N PHE A 5 -15.94 -20.13 -11.68
CA PHE A 5 -15.01 -20.66 -10.70
C PHE A 5 -15.75 -21.08 -9.44
N ASN A 6 -15.36 -22.23 -8.89
CA ASN A 6 -15.82 -22.65 -7.57
C ASN A 6 -15.42 -21.58 -6.54
N PRO A 7 -16.34 -21.19 -5.64
CA PRO A 7 -16.04 -20.22 -4.60
C PRO A 7 -14.87 -20.74 -3.76
N PRO A 8 -13.88 -19.89 -3.46
CA PRO A 8 -12.75 -20.34 -2.68
C PRO A 8 -13.15 -20.69 -1.25
N HIS A 9 -12.65 -21.81 -0.75
CA HIS A 9 -13.03 -22.33 0.57
C HIS A 9 -12.21 -21.74 1.73
N ASN A 10 -11.00 -21.24 1.47
CA ASN A 10 -10.15 -20.59 2.47
C ASN A 10 -9.05 -19.73 1.81
N VAL A 11 -8.30 -18.97 2.61
CA VAL A 11 -7.21 -18.08 2.15
C VAL A 11 -6.11 -18.86 1.42
N GLU A 12 -5.82 -20.09 1.82
CA GLU A 12 -4.82 -20.94 1.18
C GLU A 12 -5.30 -21.44 -0.20
N HIS A 13 -6.58 -21.71 -0.38
CA HIS A 13 -7.16 -22.03 -1.68
C HIS A 13 -7.13 -20.82 -2.62
N MET A 14 -7.27 -19.61 -2.10
CA MET A 14 -7.19 -18.37 -2.90
C MET A 14 -5.77 -18.01 -3.31
N PHE A 15 -4.81 -18.10 -2.39
CA PHE A 15 -3.48 -17.50 -2.56
C PHE A 15 -2.33 -18.48 -2.33
N GLY A 16 -2.60 -19.72 -1.94
CA GLY A 16 -1.59 -20.71 -1.55
C GLY A 16 -0.57 -20.98 -2.66
N GLY A 17 -1.01 -21.06 -3.92
CA GLY A 17 -0.13 -21.21 -5.07
C GLY A 17 0.83 -20.03 -5.26
N TRP A 18 0.36 -18.80 -4.99
CA TRP A 18 1.18 -17.58 -5.08
C TRP A 18 2.19 -17.48 -3.93
N LEU A 19 1.89 -18.16 -2.83
CA LEU A 19 2.61 -18.10 -1.57
C LEU A 19 3.49 -19.33 -1.33
N LEU A 20 3.63 -20.21 -2.33
CA LEU A 20 4.42 -21.43 -2.21
C LEU A 20 5.89 -21.11 -1.87
N GLY A 21 6.50 -21.88 -0.97
CA GLY A 21 7.89 -21.68 -0.53
C GLY A 21 8.10 -20.55 0.48
N LEU A 22 7.11 -19.69 0.73
CA LEU A 22 7.19 -18.66 1.77
C LEU A 22 6.87 -19.24 3.16
N ASN A 23 7.61 -18.80 4.17
CA ASN A 23 7.27 -19.12 5.56
C ASN A 23 5.99 -18.38 6.01
N LYS A 24 5.38 -18.82 7.10
CA LYS A 24 4.10 -18.29 7.60
C LYS A 24 4.13 -16.77 7.85
N ILE A 25 5.26 -16.23 8.31
CA ILE A 25 5.42 -14.81 8.59
C ILE A 25 5.39 -14.00 7.28
N LEU A 26 6.20 -14.41 6.30
CA LEU A 26 6.27 -13.76 5.00
C LEU A 26 4.95 -13.82 4.24
N LYS A 27 4.24 -14.96 4.31
CA LYS A 27 2.88 -15.10 3.76
C LYS A 27 1.93 -14.06 4.34
N SER A 28 1.96 -13.88 5.67
CA SER A 28 1.12 -12.89 6.35
C SER A 28 1.46 -11.45 5.95
N VAL A 29 2.76 -11.13 5.85
CA VAL A 29 3.21 -9.79 5.44
C VAL A 29 2.87 -9.49 3.98
N PHE A 30 2.98 -10.49 3.10
CA PHE A 30 2.60 -10.37 1.70
C PHE A 30 1.10 -10.06 1.55
N LEU A 31 0.25 -10.83 2.22
CA LEU A 31 -1.20 -10.62 2.20
C LEU A 31 -1.57 -9.25 2.79
N LEU A 32 -0.88 -8.82 3.86
CA LEU A 32 -1.02 -7.48 4.41
C LEU A 32 -0.69 -6.40 3.37
N GLY A 33 0.44 -6.55 2.67
CA GLY A 33 0.85 -5.63 1.61
C GLY A 33 -0.20 -5.55 0.48
N ALA A 34 -0.70 -6.69 0.02
CA ALA A 34 -1.75 -6.76 -1.00
C ALA A 34 -3.04 -6.06 -0.52
N ALA A 35 -3.49 -6.35 0.70
CA ALA A 35 -4.68 -5.73 1.28
C ALA A 35 -4.54 -4.21 1.40
N VAL A 36 -3.36 -3.74 1.81
CA VAL A 36 -3.08 -2.30 1.94
C VAL A 36 -3.05 -1.60 0.57
N LEU A 37 -2.51 -2.24 -0.47
CA LEU A 37 -2.55 -1.70 -1.83
C LEU A 37 -3.99 -1.62 -2.34
N CYS A 38 -4.79 -2.67 -2.14
CA CYS A 38 -6.21 -2.65 -2.47
C CYS A 38 -6.96 -1.52 -1.74
N TRP A 39 -6.69 -1.35 -0.45
CA TRP A 39 -7.27 -0.27 0.36
C TRP A 39 -6.84 1.12 -0.12
N ALA A 40 -5.55 1.32 -0.43
CA ALA A 40 -5.03 2.58 -0.94
C ALA A 40 -5.64 2.96 -2.29
N LEU A 41 -5.83 1.98 -3.19
CA LEU A 41 -6.51 2.20 -4.47
C LEU A 41 -7.99 2.50 -4.30
N TRP A 42 -8.68 1.76 -3.42
CA TRP A 42 -10.09 1.98 -3.11
C TRP A 42 -10.35 3.38 -2.53
N THR A 43 -9.58 3.76 -1.50
CA THR A 43 -9.65 5.10 -0.90
C THR A 43 -9.31 6.19 -1.92
N GLY A 44 -8.28 6.01 -2.74
CA GLY A 44 -7.97 6.93 -3.83
C GLY A 44 -9.12 7.12 -4.81
N ARG A 45 -9.81 6.03 -5.20
CA ARG A 45 -11.01 6.12 -6.05
C ARG A 45 -12.17 6.83 -5.35
N ASN A 46 -12.41 6.54 -4.07
CA ASN A 46 -13.46 7.19 -3.30
C ASN A 46 -13.21 8.69 -3.16
N ASP A 47 -11.96 9.10 -2.92
CA ASP A 47 -11.59 10.51 -2.89
C ASP A 47 -11.86 11.25 -4.23
N LEU A 48 -11.69 10.57 -5.37
CA LEU A 48 -12.02 11.14 -6.68
C LEU A 48 -13.54 11.31 -6.85
N VAL A 49 -14.32 10.31 -6.42
CA VAL A 49 -15.77 10.25 -6.61
C VAL A 49 -16.51 11.18 -5.64
N PHE A 50 -16.12 11.18 -4.36
CA PHE A 50 -16.84 11.86 -3.29
C PHE A 50 -16.25 13.23 -2.95
N GLU A 51 -14.93 13.37 -2.94
CA GLU A 51 -14.23 14.61 -2.54
C GLU A 51 -13.84 15.49 -3.74
N LYS A 52 -14.23 15.10 -4.96
CA LYS A 52 -13.88 15.78 -6.24
C LYS A 52 -12.39 16.07 -6.39
N LYS A 53 -11.51 15.28 -5.77
CA LYS A 53 -10.06 15.43 -5.99
C LYS A 53 -9.78 15.21 -7.48
N LEU A 54 -8.98 16.08 -8.07
CA LEU A 54 -8.78 16.07 -9.53
C LEU A 54 -7.90 14.90 -10.00
N TYR A 55 -6.96 14.42 -9.17
CA TYR A 55 -6.00 13.36 -9.55
C TYR A 55 -5.54 12.55 -8.34
N CYS A 56 -5.39 11.23 -8.52
CA CYS A 56 -4.69 10.35 -7.59
C CYS A 56 -3.37 9.92 -8.25
N SER A 57 -2.26 10.56 -7.87
CA SER A 57 -0.96 10.23 -8.46
C SER A 57 -0.42 8.90 -7.91
N PRO A 58 0.42 8.16 -8.66
CA PRO A 58 1.05 6.95 -8.14
C PRO A 58 1.82 7.19 -6.83
N LEU A 59 2.42 8.37 -6.66
CA LEU A 59 3.06 8.78 -5.41
C LEU A 59 2.06 8.86 -4.25
N GLN A 60 0.89 9.46 -4.45
CA GLN A 60 -0.16 9.54 -3.43
C GLN A 60 -0.69 8.16 -3.04
N VAL A 61 -0.85 7.25 -3.99
CA VAL A 61 -1.24 5.85 -3.71
C VAL A 61 -0.18 5.17 -2.84
N ILE A 62 1.11 5.31 -3.17
CA ILE A 62 2.20 4.72 -2.38
C ILE A 62 2.28 5.33 -0.97
N LEU A 63 2.07 6.65 -0.83
CA LEU A 63 2.05 7.30 0.47
C LEU A 63 0.85 6.86 1.31
N SER A 64 -0.34 6.75 0.71
CA SER A 64 -1.54 6.22 1.37
C SER A 64 -1.33 4.77 1.81
N ALA A 65 -0.79 3.91 0.95
CA ALA A 65 -0.44 2.54 1.28
C ALA A 65 0.56 2.49 2.45
N SER A 66 1.60 3.33 2.43
CA SER A 66 2.58 3.39 3.52
C SER A 66 1.94 3.81 4.85
N GLN A 67 1.05 4.80 4.84
CA GLN A 67 0.31 5.23 6.04
C GLN A 67 -0.65 4.15 6.55
N CYS A 68 -1.29 3.40 5.65
CA CYS A 68 -2.13 2.27 6.02
C CYS A 68 -1.31 1.14 6.65
N LEU A 69 -0.14 0.81 6.09
CA LEU A 69 0.79 -0.14 6.70
C LEU A 69 1.20 0.28 8.11
N SER A 70 1.57 1.56 8.32
CA SER A 70 1.91 2.07 9.65
C SER A 70 0.75 1.95 10.63
N ARG A 71 -0.47 2.29 10.20
CA ARG A 71 -1.67 2.16 11.04
C ARG A 71 -1.99 0.71 11.36
N TRP A 72 -1.85 -0.19 10.38
CA TRP A 72 -2.18 -1.61 10.53
C TRP A 72 -1.05 -2.41 11.18
N ALA A 73 0.11 -1.81 11.43
CA ALA A 73 1.20 -2.44 12.18
C ALA A 73 0.74 -2.89 13.58
N ILE A 74 -0.17 -2.15 14.23
CA ILE A 74 -0.71 -2.56 15.53
C ILE A 74 -1.54 -3.85 15.45
N LEU A 75 -2.11 -4.17 14.30
CA LEU A 75 -2.88 -5.40 14.08
C LEU A 75 -1.97 -6.62 13.89
N GLN A 76 -0.67 -6.40 13.67
CA GLN A 76 0.28 -7.49 13.46
C GLN A 76 0.77 -8.07 14.78
N ARG A 77 1.25 -9.31 14.71
CA ARG A 77 1.97 -9.97 15.82
C ARG A 77 3.19 -9.15 16.22
N LYS A 78 3.51 -9.10 17.52
CA LYS A 78 4.61 -8.28 18.07
C LYS A 78 5.93 -8.43 17.32
N GLU A 79 6.28 -9.66 16.95
CA GLU A 79 7.50 -10.00 16.19
C GLU A 79 7.55 -9.38 14.78
N VAL A 80 6.38 -9.17 14.15
CA VAL A 80 6.25 -8.71 12.76
C VAL A 80 6.05 -7.20 12.67
N ARG A 81 5.55 -6.56 13.73
CA ARG A 81 5.35 -5.11 13.79
C ARG A 81 6.59 -4.29 13.36
N PRO A 82 7.81 -4.55 13.87
CA PRO A 82 8.98 -3.76 13.47
C PRO A 82 9.24 -3.87 11.97
N LEU A 83 9.12 -5.06 11.39
CA LEU A 83 9.27 -5.28 9.96
C LEU A 83 8.27 -4.44 9.15
N VAL A 84 7.01 -4.39 9.57
CA VAL A 84 5.95 -3.64 8.88
C VAL A 84 6.15 -2.14 9.00
N VAL A 85 6.57 -1.64 10.17
CA VAL A 85 6.89 -0.22 10.39
C VAL A 85 8.12 0.20 9.58
N THR A 86 9.18 -0.60 9.59
CA THR A 86 10.36 -0.32 8.76
C THR A 86 10.02 -0.37 7.28
N GLY A 87 9.17 -1.31 6.87
CA GLY A 87 8.67 -1.41 5.50
C GLY A 87 7.91 -0.15 5.06
N SER A 88 7.00 0.36 5.90
CA SER A 88 6.25 1.57 5.57
C SER A 88 7.15 2.81 5.47
N GLN A 89 8.11 2.98 6.38
CA GLN A 89 9.09 4.06 6.34
C GLN A 89 9.97 3.98 5.08
N THR A 90 10.39 2.76 4.72
CA THR A 90 11.19 2.51 3.53
C THR A 90 10.42 2.86 2.26
N LEU A 91 9.15 2.50 2.16
CA LEU A 91 8.29 2.85 1.03
C LEU A 91 8.16 4.36 0.87
N VAL A 92 7.93 5.11 1.96
CA VAL A 92 7.89 6.58 1.92
C VAL A 92 9.22 7.14 1.42
N ARG A 93 10.34 6.67 1.96
CA ARG A 93 11.68 7.14 1.56
C ARG A 93 11.98 6.86 0.09
N VAL A 94 11.72 5.65 -0.37
CA VAL A 94 12.00 5.25 -1.76
C VAL A 94 11.09 6.01 -2.73
N ALA A 95 9.80 6.14 -2.42
CA ALA A 95 8.88 6.88 -3.27
C ALA A 95 9.26 8.36 -3.37
N THR A 96 9.49 9.01 -2.23
CA THR A 96 9.88 10.43 -2.20
C THR A 96 11.19 10.66 -2.95
N THR A 97 12.21 9.82 -2.77
CA THR A 97 13.48 9.94 -3.49
C THR A 97 13.34 9.70 -4.99
N PHE A 98 12.60 8.66 -5.40
CA PHE A 98 12.37 8.34 -6.82
C PHE A 98 11.61 9.45 -7.54
N PHE A 99 10.49 9.91 -6.97
CA PHE A 99 9.67 10.97 -7.59
C PHE A 99 10.36 12.33 -7.51
N SER A 100 11.15 12.63 -6.47
CA SER A 100 11.96 13.86 -6.42
C SER A 100 13.07 13.89 -7.46
N ARG A 101 13.69 12.74 -7.76
CA ARG A 101 14.68 12.61 -8.85
C ARG A 101 14.02 12.73 -10.22
N ARG A 102 12.89 12.04 -10.43
CA ARG A 102 12.19 12.01 -11.73
C ARG A 102 11.50 13.33 -12.08
N HIS A 103 10.99 14.05 -11.09
CA HIS A 103 10.40 15.39 -11.29
C HIS A 103 11.40 16.53 -11.06
N GLY A 104 12.68 16.22 -10.87
CA GLY A 104 13.77 17.17 -10.73
C GLY A 104 13.48 18.24 -9.70
N TRP A 105 13.67 17.93 -8.41
CA TRP A 105 13.79 18.92 -7.33
C TRP A 105 13.00 20.22 -7.56
N ARG A 106 11.66 20.16 -7.56
CA ARG A 106 10.83 21.38 -7.43
C ARG A 106 10.91 21.92 -6.00
N SER A 107 12.11 22.27 -5.54
CA SER A 107 12.32 23.13 -4.35
C SER A 107 11.85 24.57 -4.57
N ARG A 108 11.33 24.89 -5.77
CA ARG A 108 10.78 26.21 -6.13
C ARG A 108 9.24 26.35 -5.99
N LEU A 109 8.60 25.52 -5.17
CA LEU A 109 7.27 25.85 -4.59
C LEU A 109 7.38 26.20 -3.10
N ARG A 110 8.52 26.76 -2.72
CA ARG A 110 8.71 27.47 -1.45
C ARG A 110 8.77 28.97 -1.73
N ILE A 111 7.67 29.52 -2.27
CA ILE A 111 7.38 30.97 -2.39
C ILE A 111 5.85 31.05 -2.50
N GLY A 112 5.10 31.83 -1.72
CA GLY A 112 5.41 32.81 -0.70
C GLY A 112 4.12 33.22 0.01
N TYR A 113 4.28 34.03 1.05
CA TYR A 113 3.24 34.76 1.78
C TYR A 113 2.07 35.24 0.89
N HIS A 114 0.86 34.91 1.30
CA HIS A 114 -0.17 35.88 1.71
C HIS A 114 -1.20 35.19 2.61
#